data_AF-A0A4Q7UPY2-F1
#
_entry.id   AF-A0A4Q7UPY2-F1
#
_cell.length_a   1.000
_cell.length_b   1.000
_cell.length_c   1.000
_cell.angle_alpha   90.00
_cell.angle_beta   90.00
_cell.angle_gamma   90.00
#
_symmetry.space_group_name_H-M   'P 1'
#
loop_
_entity.id
_entity.type
_entity.pdbx_description
1 polymer ?
#
loop_
_entity_poly.entity_id
_entity_poly.type
_entity_poly.pdbx_seq_one_letter_code
_entity_poly.pdbx_strand_id
1 'polypeptide(L)'
;MVHLVHVRSDAVRNREQIVVAARELVARDGADVRMDDLAARAGVAVGTIYRHFPTKTALVDAVVEESVGRVAELAEEALRRARDGGSAWDELAGFLTAVADGYSARRAVRQTVALLGMDAERHPAPDGGGAARALAAIEALVGDAQAAGDMRDDVTIEDLFMLLGQAPERDDTRQRSRYVEIVSDGLRPRR
;
A
#
# COMPACT_ATOMS: atom_id res chain seq x y z
N MET A 1 19.96 -34.59 2.25
CA MET A 1 20.08 -33.12 2.38
C MET A 1 18.98 -32.41 1.56
N VAL A 2 17.71 -32.80 1.72
CA VAL A 2 16.55 -32.27 0.94
C VAL A 2 15.43 -31.72 1.86
N HIS A 3 15.42 -32.08 3.14
CA HIS A 3 14.36 -31.72 4.09
C HIS A 3 14.43 -30.27 4.63
N LEU A 4 15.55 -29.57 4.51
CA LEU A 4 15.77 -28.23 5.09
C LEU A 4 15.35 -27.07 4.17
N VAL A 5 15.37 -27.27 2.86
CA VAL A 5 14.97 -26.25 1.87
C VAL A 5 13.45 -26.11 1.82
N HIS A 6 12.72 -27.22 1.96
CA HIS A 6 11.26 -27.23 1.97
C HIS A 6 10.67 -26.53 3.20
N VAL A 7 11.21 -26.79 4.40
CA VAL A 7 10.75 -26.15 5.64
C VAL A 7 10.99 -24.63 5.64
N ARG A 8 12.08 -24.16 5.03
CA ARG A 8 12.32 -22.71 4.86
C ARG A 8 11.35 -22.09 3.85
N SER A 9 11.10 -22.78 2.74
CA SER A 9 10.12 -22.38 1.73
C SER A 9 8.71 -22.28 2.32
N ASP A 10 8.30 -23.26 3.12
CA ASP A 10 6.99 -23.30 3.77
C ASP A 10 6.86 -22.23 4.86
N ALA A 11 7.92 -21.98 5.63
CA ALA A 11 7.95 -20.92 6.63
C ALA A 11 7.82 -19.52 6.01
N VAL A 12 8.46 -19.27 4.88
CA VAL A 12 8.33 -17.99 4.14
C VAL A 12 6.92 -17.85 3.59
N ARG A 13 6.40 -18.87 2.91
CA ARG A 13 5.05 -18.86 2.34
C ARG A 13 3.97 -18.69 3.39
N ASN A 14 4.08 -19.37 4.53
CA ASN A 14 3.14 -19.22 5.64
C ASN A 14 3.19 -17.80 6.20
N ARG A 15 4.38 -17.22 6.36
CA ARG A 15 4.54 -15.82 6.80
C ARG A 15 3.83 -14.87 5.83
N GLU A 16 4.04 -15.01 4.54
CA GLU A 16 3.40 -14.19 3.50
C GLU A 16 1.87 -14.34 3.53
N GLN A 17 1.35 -15.57 3.61
CA GLN A 17 -0.09 -15.84 3.68
C GLN A 17 -0.75 -15.20 4.89
N ILE A 18 -0.09 -15.25 6.05
CA ILE A 18 -0.57 -14.59 7.28
C ILE A 18 -0.63 -13.08 7.09
N VAL A 19 0.40 -12.47 6.51
CA VAL A 19 0.46 -11.01 6.29
C VAL A 19 -0.63 -10.55 5.32
N VAL A 20 -0.81 -11.25 4.20
CA VAL A 20 -1.86 -10.96 3.22
C VAL A 20 -3.25 -11.10 3.85
N ALA A 21 -3.49 -12.18 4.59
CA ALA A 21 -4.76 -12.40 5.28
C ALA A 21 -5.03 -11.31 6.33
N ALA A 22 -4.03 -10.91 7.11
CA ALA A 22 -4.14 -9.86 8.11
C ALA A 22 -4.48 -8.51 7.46
N ARG A 23 -3.79 -8.12 6.38
CA ARG A 23 -4.09 -6.91 5.63
C ARG A 23 -5.54 -6.88 5.15
N GLU A 24 -6.03 -7.99 4.60
CA GLU A 24 -7.39 -8.07 4.06
C GLU A 24 -8.47 -8.01 5.13
N LEU A 25 -8.29 -8.75 6.24
CA LEU A 25 -9.23 -8.73 7.35
C LEU A 25 -9.29 -7.35 8.00
N VAL A 26 -8.13 -6.72 8.25
CA VAL A 26 -8.11 -5.37 8.83
C VAL A 26 -8.70 -4.34 7.88
N ALA A 27 -8.54 -4.52 6.56
CA ALA A 27 -9.16 -3.66 5.57
C ALA A 27 -10.70 -3.79 5.52
N ARG A 28 -11.26 -4.93 5.92
CA ARG A 28 -12.71 -5.20 5.94
C ARG A 28 -13.36 -4.88 7.28
N ASP A 29 -12.76 -5.39 8.35
CA ASP A 29 -13.38 -5.50 9.67
C ASP A 29 -12.76 -4.55 10.70
N GLY A 30 -11.73 -3.77 10.30
CA GLY A 30 -11.08 -2.81 11.18
C GLY A 30 -10.46 -3.49 12.41
N ALA A 31 -10.82 -3.00 13.61
CA ALA A 31 -10.20 -3.42 14.86
C ALA A 31 -10.71 -4.76 15.42
N ASP A 32 -11.78 -5.32 14.86
CA ASP A 32 -12.46 -6.51 15.39
C ASP A 32 -11.89 -7.86 14.89
N VAL A 33 -10.71 -7.83 14.25
CA VAL A 33 -10.08 -9.05 13.70
C VAL A 33 -9.67 -10.03 14.80
N ARG A 34 -10.25 -11.23 14.78
CA ARG A 34 -9.89 -12.33 15.69
C ARG A 34 -8.76 -13.17 15.09
N MET A 35 -7.88 -13.69 15.97
CA MET A 35 -6.77 -14.55 15.54
C MET A 35 -7.25 -15.87 14.89
N ASP A 36 -8.42 -16.38 15.29
CA ASP A 36 -9.01 -17.56 14.68
C ASP A 36 -9.47 -17.29 13.24
N ASP A 37 -10.05 -16.11 12.99
CA ASP A 37 -10.46 -15.69 11.65
C ASP A 37 -9.23 -15.48 10.75
N LEU A 38 -8.17 -14.89 11.32
CA LEU A 38 -6.89 -14.75 10.63
C LEU A 38 -6.28 -16.11 10.27
N ALA A 39 -6.27 -17.07 11.20
CA ALA A 39 -5.77 -18.42 10.97
C ALA A 39 -6.56 -19.14 9.87
N ALA A 40 -7.89 -19.08 9.95
CA ALA A 40 -8.78 -19.65 8.94
C ALA A 40 -8.54 -19.02 7.56
N ARG A 41 -8.42 -17.68 7.48
CA ARG A 41 -8.20 -16.96 6.23
C ARG A 41 -6.82 -17.21 5.63
N ALA A 42 -5.79 -17.36 6.45
CA ALA A 42 -4.42 -17.65 6.04
C ALA A 42 -4.20 -19.15 5.73
N GLY A 43 -5.12 -20.03 6.13
CA GLY A 43 -4.99 -21.48 5.94
C GLY A 43 -3.94 -22.12 6.86
N VAL A 44 -3.70 -21.54 8.04
CA VAL A 44 -2.68 -22.01 9.00
C VAL A 44 -3.28 -22.21 10.38
N ALA A 45 -2.56 -22.93 11.26
CA ALA A 45 -2.94 -23.03 12.66
C ALA A 45 -2.61 -21.73 13.43
N VAL A 46 -3.40 -21.39 14.45
CA VAL A 46 -3.16 -20.21 15.32
C VAL A 46 -1.75 -20.26 15.95
N GLY A 47 -1.27 -21.43 16.35
CA GLY A 47 0.09 -21.60 16.87
C GLY A 47 1.19 -21.24 15.86
N THR A 48 0.93 -21.42 14.55
CA THR A 48 1.83 -21.01 13.47
C THR A 48 1.92 -19.49 13.39
N ILE A 49 0.81 -18.77 13.57
CA ILE A 49 0.79 -17.30 13.61
C ILE A 49 1.69 -16.79 14.73
N TYR A 50 1.48 -17.27 15.98
CA TYR A 50 2.30 -16.84 17.11
C TYR A 50 3.79 -17.22 16.98
N ARG A 51 4.11 -18.28 16.21
CA ARG A 51 5.50 -18.65 15.90
C ARG A 51 6.17 -17.67 14.94
N HIS A 52 5.45 -17.16 13.95
CA HIS A 52 5.96 -16.19 12.98
C HIS A 52 5.89 -14.75 13.48
N PHE A 53 4.89 -14.45 14.30
CA PHE A 53 4.59 -13.14 14.85
C PHE A 53 4.31 -13.28 16.35
N PRO A 54 5.37 -13.34 17.17
CA PRO A 54 5.23 -13.51 18.62
C PRO A 54 4.43 -12.40 19.30
N THR A 55 4.37 -11.22 18.68
CA THR A 55 3.62 -10.06 19.16
C THR A 55 2.68 -9.53 18.08
N LYS A 56 1.59 -8.87 18.50
CA LYS A 56 0.71 -8.13 17.58
C LYS A 56 1.47 -7.05 16.81
N THR A 57 2.46 -6.38 17.45
CA THR A 57 3.36 -5.42 16.80
C THR A 57 4.09 -6.04 15.62
N ALA A 58 4.69 -7.22 15.80
CA ALA A 58 5.45 -7.87 14.73
C ALA A 58 4.57 -8.22 13.51
N LEU A 59 3.29 -8.56 13.74
CA LEU A 59 2.33 -8.77 12.66
C LEU A 59 1.97 -7.46 11.97
N VAL A 60 1.70 -6.40 12.74
CA VAL A 60 1.39 -5.06 12.23
C VAL A 60 2.55 -4.51 11.40
N ASP A 61 3.78 -4.59 11.89
CA ASP A 61 4.98 -4.11 11.20
C ASP A 61 5.11 -4.82 9.85
N ALA A 62 4.91 -6.14 9.82
CA ALA A 62 4.96 -6.91 8.57
C ALA A 62 3.82 -6.56 7.60
N VAL A 63 2.62 -6.24 8.10
CA VAL A 63 1.50 -5.76 7.27
C VAL A 63 1.79 -4.37 6.70
N VAL A 64 2.41 -3.48 7.48
CA VAL A 64 2.84 -2.16 7.01
C VAL A 64 3.94 -2.29 5.96
N GLU A 65 4.97 -3.10 6.24
CA GLU A 65 6.06 -3.40 5.31
C GLU A 65 5.54 -3.92 3.97
N GLU A 66 4.64 -4.92 3.99
CA GLU A 66 4.01 -5.45 2.79
C GLU A 66 3.17 -4.40 2.08
N SER A 67 2.40 -3.60 2.81
CA SER A 67 1.54 -2.55 2.24
C SER A 67 2.36 -1.46 1.54
N VAL A 68 3.53 -1.11 2.06
CA VAL A 68 4.47 -0.16 1.45
C VAL A 68 5.17 -0.81 0.26
N GLY A 69 5.59 -2.07 0.38
CA GLY A 69 6.15 -2.86 -0.72
C GLY A 69 5.22 -2.90 -1.94
N ARG A 70 3.91 -3.11 -1.72
CA ARG A 70 2.90 -3.07 -2.78
C ARG A 70 2.76 -1.70 -3.45
N VAL A 71 2.94 -0.59 -2.72
CA VAL A 71 2.95 0.75 -3.36
C VAL A 71 4.13 0.86 -4.29
N ALA A 72 5.30 0.42 -3.82
CA ALA A 72 6.52 0.47 -4.59
C ALA A 72 6.38 -0.35 -5.88
N GLU A 73 5.86 -1.57 -5.78
CA GLU A 73 5.57 -2.42 -6.95
C GLU A 73 4.61 -1.73 -7.93
N LEU A 74 3.51 -1.14 -7.44
CA LEU A 74 2.56 -0.41 -8.30
C LEU A 74 3.22 0.78 -9.01
N ALA A 75 4.05 1.56 -8.31
CA ALA A 75 4.74 2.70 -8.87
C ALA A 75 5.81 2.28 -9.90
N GLU A 76 6.61 1.27 -9.58
CA GLU A 76 7.64 0.71 -10.46
C GLU A 76 7.02 0.08 -11.72
N GLU A 77 5.88 -0.60 -11.59
CA GLU A 77 5.12 -1.14 -12.72
C GLU A 77 4.54 -0.05 -13.61
N ALA A 78 3.97 1.01 -13.02
CA ALA A 78 3.46 2.16 -13.77
C ALA A 78 4.59 2.85 -14.55
N LEU A 79 5.73 3.09 -13.91
CA LEU A 79 6.91 3.65 -14.56
C LEU A 79 7.43 2.77 -15.70
N ARG A 80 7.48 1.45 -15.49
CA ARG A 80 7.89 0.50 -16.54
C ARG A 80 6.95 0.57 -17.74
N ARG A 81 5.63 0.57 -17.53
CA ARG A 81 4.65 0.67 -18.63
C ARG A 81 4.77 2.01 -19.38
N ALA A 82 4.99 3.11 -18.67
CA ALA A 82 5.25 4.40 -19.31
C ALA A 82 6.50 4.36 -20.19
N ARG A 83 7.59 3.76 -19.70
CA ARG A 83 8.84 3.58 -20.46
C ARG A 83 8.73 2.61 -21.63
N ASP A 84 7.80 1.67 -21.56
CA ASP A 84 7.47 0.74 -22.64
C ASP A 84 6.50 1.34 -23.67
N GLY A 85 6.30 2.66 -23.66
CA GLY A 85 5.52 3.41 -24.65
C GLY A 85 4.13 3.84 -24.19
N GLY A 86 3.78 3.62 -22.92
CA GLY A 86 2.58 4.19 -22.31
C GLY A 86 2.72 5.70 -22.02
N SER A 87 1.58 6.37 -21.80
CA SER A 87 1.59 7.75 -21.31
C SER A 87 2.01 7.79 -19.83
N ALA A 88 3.04 8.56 -19.51
CA ALA A 88 3.47 8.78 -18.12
C ALA A 88 2.34 9.38 -17.26
N TRP A 89 1.54 10.28 -17.84
CA TRP A 89 0.37 10.84 -17.17
C TRP A 89 -0.68 9.78 -16.85
N ASP A 90 -1.06 8.95 -17.84
CA ASP A 90 -2.11 7.95 -17.64
C ASP A 90 -1.68 6.88 -16.62
N GLU A 91 -0.41 6.48 -16.64
CA GLU A 91 0.17 5.56 -15.66
C GLU A 91 0.25 6.17 -14.25
N LEU A 92 0.61 7.45 -14.13
CA LEU A 92 0.59 8.18 -12.86
C LEU A 92 -0.85 8.29 -12.32
N ALA A 93 -1.83 8.67 -13.15
CA ALA A 93 -3.23 8.77 -12.75
C ALA A 93 -3.82 7.41 -12.32
N GLY A 94 -3.45 6.34 -13.03
CA GLY A 94 -3.79 4.96 -12.67
C GLY A 94 -3.18 4.57 -11.32
N PHE A 95 -1.92 4.91 -11.08
CA PHE A 95 -1.25 4.71 -9.79
C PHE A 95 -1.96 5.47 -8.65
N LEU A 96 -2.26 6.76 -8.83
CA LEU A 96 -2.94 7.59 -7.83
C LEU A 96 -4.33 7.01 -7.47
N THR A 97 -5.06 6.53 -8.47
CA THR A 97 -6.36 5.84 -8.28
C THR A 97 -6.20 4.58 -7.45
N ALA A 98 -5.26 3.70 -7.81
CA ALA A 98 -5.01 2.45 -7.10
C ALA A 98 -4.57 2.70 -5.65
N VAL A 99 -3.76 3.73 -5.41
CA VAL A 99 -3.32 4.14 -4.07
C VAL A 99 -4.48 4.72 -3.27
N ALA A 100 -5.34 5.56 -3.85
CA ALA A 100 -6.52 6.10 -3.16
C ALA A 100 -7.47 4.98 -2.70
N ASP A 101 -7.71 3.98 -3.55
CA ASP A 101 -8.51 2.80 -3.17
C ASP A 101 -7.85 1.98 -2.06
N GLY A 102 -6.52 1.88 -2.07
CA GLY A 102 -5.74 1.24 -1.01
C GLY A 102 -5.65 2.05 0.29
N TYR A 103 -5.78 3.38 0.26
CA TYR A 103 -5.58 4.26 1.41
C TYR A 103 -6.56 3.98 2.54
N SER A 104 -7.80 3.64 2.20
CA SER A 104 -8.82 3.23 3.18
C SER A 104 -8.39 1.96 3.94
N ALA A 105 -7.64 1.05 3.31
CA ALA A 105 -7.15 -0.16 3.96
C ALA A 105 -6.01 0.17 4.93
N ARG A 106 -5.08 1.04 4.51
CA ARG A 106 -3.98 1.48 5.37
C ARG A 106 -4.46 2.30 6.56
N ARG A 107 -5.48 3.14 6.38
CA ARG A 107 -6.08 3.88 7.49
C ARG A 107 -6.79 2.95 8.48
N ALA A 108 -7.54 1.95 7.99
CA ALA A 108 -8.13 0.93 8.85
C ALA A 108 -7.06 0.15 9.64
N VAL A 109 -5.92 -0.17 9.01
CA VAL A 109 -4.75 -0.73 9.70
C VAL A 109 -4.22 0.23 10.76
N ARG A 110 -3.92 1.48 10.42
CA ARG A 110 -3.42 2.47 11.40
C ARG A 110 -4.40 2.71 12.56
N GLN A 111 -5.70 2.78 12.31
CA GLN A 111 -6.72 2.93 13.35
C GLN A 111 -6.81 1.71 14.26
N THR A 112 -6.75 0.51 13.69
CA THR A 112 -6.71 -0.75 14.46
C THR A 112 -5.48 -0.80 15.36
N VAL A 113 -4.32 -0.40 14.81
CA VAL A 113 -3.05 -0.31 15.53
C VAL A 113 -3.16 0.67 16.71
N ALA A 114 -3.70 1.87 16.48
CA ALA A 114 -3.94 2.86 17.52
C ALA A 114 -4.92 2.35 18.61
N LEU A 115 -6.03 1.71 18.23
CA LEU A 115 -7.04 1.16 19.15
C LEU A 115 -6.49 0.01 20.02
N LEU A 116 -5.51 -0.74 19.52
CA LEU A 116 -4.81 -1.78 20.27
C LEU A 116 -3.75 -1.22 21.23
N GLY A 117 -3.67 0.11 21.41
CA GLY A 117 -2.68 0.78 22.26
C GLY A 117 -1.27 0.78 21.66
N MET A 118 -1.17 0.52 20.35
CA MET A 118 0.08 0.51 19.62
C MET A 118 0.19 1.83 18.87
N ASP A 119 1.03 2.75 19.33
CA ASP A 119 1.24 4.04 18.65
C ASP A 119 2.05 3.81 17.36
N ALA A 120 1.37 3.76 16.20
CA ALA A 120 2.02 3.69 14.89
C ALA A 120 2.99 4.86 14.64
N GLU A 121 2.79 6.00 15.31
CA GLU A 121 3.70 7.16 15.24
C GLU A 121 4.93 7.04 16.17
N ARG A 122 4.89 6.18 17.20
CA ARG A 122 6.04 5.93 18.09
C ARG A 122 6.91 4.76 17.63
N HIS A 123 6.44 3.96 16.68
CA HIS A 123 7.19 2.84 16.12
C HIS A 123 7.19 2.94 14.60
N PRO A 124 8.18 3.60 13.98
CA PRO A 124 8.33 3.55 12.54
C PRO A 124 8.60 2.09 12.15
N ALA A 125 7.59 1.43 11.59
CA ALA A 125 7.73 0.08 11.09
C ALA A 125 8.81 0.07 9.98
N PRO A 126 9.66 -0.97 9.93
CA PRO A 126 10.59 -1.13 8.81
C PRO A 126 9.80 -1.22 7.51
N ASP A 127 10.14 -0.38 6.53
CA ASP A 127 9.47 -0.34 5.23
C ASP A 127 10.22 -1.13 4.15
N GLY A 128 11.33 -1.75 4.51
CA GLY A 128 12.22 -2.49 3.60
C GLY A 128 12.78 -1.63 2.45
N GLY A 129 12.80 -0.30 2.60
CA GLY A 129 13.14 0.64 1.53
C GLY A 129 12.06 0.81 0.47
N GLY A 130 10.86 0.25 0.68
CA GLY A 130 9.74 0.37 -0.25
C GLY A 130 9.28 1.81 -0.46
N ALA A 131 9.31 2.66 0.58
CA ALA A 131 8.92 4.06 0.40
C ALA A 131 9.89 4.81 -0.52
N ALA A 132 11.20 4.59 -0.36
CA ALA A 132 12.22 5.19 -1.22
C ALA A 132 12.08 4.73 -2.69
N ARG A 133 11.80 3.44 -2.91
CA ARG A 133 11.55 2.89 -4.25
C ARG A 133 10.29 3.48 -4.90
N ALA A 134 9.20 3.55 -4.15
CA ALA A 134 7.97 4.20 -4.61
C ALA A 134 8.21 5.66 -4.98
N LEU A 135 8.90 6.41 -4.12
CA LEU A 135 9.21 7.82 -4.33
C LEU A 135 10.02 8.02 -5.61
N ALA A 136 11.11 7.28 -5.80
CA ALA A 136 11.94 7.38 -6.99
C ALA A 136 11.17 7.06 -8.28
N ALA A 137 10.24 6.09 -8.24
CA ALA A 137 9.43 5.75 -9.40
C ALA A 137 8.39 6.85 -9.73
N ILE A 138 7.78 7.44 -8.70
CA ILE A 138 6.82 8.54 -8.86
C ILE A 138 7.54 9.81 -9.33
N GLU A 139 8.73 10.12 -8.81
CA GLU A 139 9.59 11.23 -9.29
C GLU A 139 9.84 11.14 -10.79
N ALA A 140 10.20 9.95 -11.27
CA ALA A 140 10.41 9.72 -12.69
C ALA A 140 9.12 9.91 -13.50
N LEU A 141 7.99 9.34 -13.05
CA LEU A 141 6.70 9.50 -13.72
C LEU A 141 6.25 10.96 -13.81
N VAL A 142 6.39 11.72 -12.72
CA VAL A 142 6.06 13.15 -12.69
C VAL A 142 6.95 13.93 -13.65
N GLY A 143 8.26 13.70 -13.63
CA GLY A 143 9.19 14.32 -14.55
C GLY A 143 8.88 14.01 -16.01
N ASP A 144 8.58 12.74 -16.33
CA ASP A 144 8.22 12.29 -17.68
C ASP A 144 6.90 12.92 -18.15
N ALA A 145 5.88 12.99 -17.27
CA ALA A 145 4.59 13.61 -17.59
C ALA A 145 4.69 15.14 -17.79
N GLN A 146 5.51 15.81 -16.98
CA GLN A 146 5.79 17.25 -17.14
C GLN A 146 6.59 17.53 -18.42
N ALA A 147 7.59 16.72 -18.74
CA ALA A 147 8.38 16.85 -19.96
C ALA A 147 7.54 16.61 -21.23
N ALA A 148 6.55 15.73 -21.17
CA ALA A 148 5.58 15.51 -22.23
C ALA A 148 4.56 16.67 -22.36
N GLY A 149 4.47 17.56 -21.37
CA GLY A 149 3.49 18.63 -21.32
C GLY A 149 2.08 18.15 -20.97
N ASP A 150 1.94 16.96 -20.38
CA ASP A 150 0.65 16.38 -19.94
C ASP A 150 0.32 16.72 -18.48
N MET A 151 1.26 17.31 -17.76
CA MET A 151 1.14 17.72 -16.36
C MET A 151 1.76 19.11 -16.15
N ARG A 152 1.18 19.91 -15.26
CA ARG A 152 1.71 21.22 -14.89
C ARG A 152 3.07 21.09 -14.17
N ASP A 153 4.00 21.99 -14.47
CA ASP A 153 5.40 21.97 -14.01
C ASP A 153 5.59 22.45 -12.56
N ASP A 154 4.57 23.10 -11.98
CA ASP A 154 4.52 23.58 -10.61
C ASP A 154 3.95 22.55 -9.61
N VAL A 155 3.63 21.32 -10.03
CA VAL A 155 3.21 20.25 -9.11
C VAL A 155 4.42 19.51 -8.58
N THR A 156 4.47 19.36 -7.26
CA THR A 156 5.45 18.51 -6.59
C THR A 156 4.81 17.20 -6.10
N ILE A 157 5.65 16.27 -5.66
CA ILE A 157 5.18 15.01 -5.09
C ILE A 157 4.50 15.20 -3.74
N GLU A 158 4.95 16.20 -2.96
CA GLU A 158 4.30 16.59 -1.72
C GLU A 158 2.84 17.02 -1.97
N ASP A 159 2.57 17.73 -3.07
CA ASP A 159 1.19 18.07 -3.45
C ASP A 159 0.37 16.80 -3.72
N LEU A 160 0.93 15.83 -4.44
CA LEU A 160 0.26 14.55 -4.74
C LEU A 160 -0.06 13.79 -3.45
N PHE A 161 0.89 13.68 -2.52
CA PHE A 161 0.68 13.00 -1.25
C PHE A 161 -0.29 13.75 -0.34
N MET A 162 -0.23 15.08 -0.29
CA MET A 162 -1.18 15.91 0.45
C MET A 162 -2.60 15.67 -0.05
N LEU A 163 -2.81 15.69 -1.38
CA LEU A 163 -4.11 15.44 -2.00
C LEU A 163 -4.60 14.01 -1.72
N LEU A 164 -3.77 12.99 -1.93
CA LEU A 164 -4.14 11.61 -1.60
C LEU A 164 -4.51 11.43 -0.12
N GLY A 165 -3.85 12.15 0.78
CA GLY A 165 -4.16 12.14 2.21
C GLY A 165 -5.55 12.67 2.56
N GLN A 166 -6.18 13.46 1.68
CA GLN A 166 -7.52 14.04 1.86
C GLN A 166 -8.64 13.25 1.15
N ALA A 167 -8.33 12.12 0.52
CA ALA A 167 -9.32 11.36 -0.23
C ALA A 167 -10.46 10.82 0.68
N PRO A 168 -11.74 10.84 0.23
CA PRO A 168 -12.88 10.36 1.01
C PRO A 168 -12.80 8.88 1.45
N GLU A 169 -13.35 8.61 2.63
CA GLU A 169 -13.32 7.30 3.30
C GLU A 169 -14.19 6.22 2.62
N ARG A 170 -14.02 4.98 3.11
CA ARG A 170 -14.30 3.70 2.46
C ARG A 170 -15.72 3.51 1.89
N ASP A 171 -16.72 4.16 2.48
CA ASP A 171 -18.14 3.87 2.17
C ASP A 171 -18.68 4.57 0.92
N ASP A 172 -17.91 5.48 0.29
CA ASP A 172 -18.33 6.12 -0.96
C ASP A 172 -17.26 6.00 -2.05
N THR A 173 -17.14 4.78 -2.61
CA THR A 173 -16.28 4.49 -3.77
C THR A 173 -16.52 5.48 -4.92
N ARG A 174 -17.78 5.91 -5.14
CA ARG A 174 -18.13 6.85 -6.20
C ARG A 174 -17.57 8.25 -5.92
N GLN A 175 -17.68 8.75 -4.68
CA GLN A 175 -17.07 10.02 -4.27
C GLN A 175 -15.55 9.96 -4.33
N ARG A 176 -14.93 8.82 -3.99
CA ARG A 176 -13.47 8.67 -4.10
C ARG A 176 -13.01 8.70 -5.55
N SER A 177 -13.63 7.94 -6.44
CA SER A 177 -13.29 7.98 -7.87
C SER A 177 -13.46 9.39 -8.43
N ARG A 178 -14.55 10.08 -8.06
CA ARG A 178 -14.79 11.47 -8.44
C ARG A 178 -13.74 12.43 -7.84
N TYR A 179 -13.31 12.22 -6.60
CA TYR A 179 -12.25 13.02 -5.97
C TYR A 179 -10.94 12.89 -6.75
N VAL A 180 -10.52 11.66 -7.05
CA VAL A 180 -9.29 11.40 -7.81
C VAL A 180 -9.38 11.98 -9.21
N GLU A 181 -10.52 11.86 -9.89
CA GLU A 181 -10.77 12.46 -11.21
C GLU A 181 -10.61 13.99 -11.17
N ILE A 182 -11.30 14.67 -10.24
CA ILE A 182 -11.24 16.14 -10.09
C ILE A 182 -9.81 16.60 -9.78
N VAL A 183 -9.14 15.91 -8.86
CA VAL A 183 -7.75 16.21 -8.52
C VAL A 183 -6.87 16.05 -9.75
N SER A 184 -6.99 14.93 -10.47
CA SER A 184 -6.18 14.62 -11.66
C SER A 184 -6.39 15.65 -12.76
N ASP A 185 -7.63 16.07 -13.02
CA ASP A 185 -7.93 17.15 -13.97
C ASP A 185 -7.25 18.48 -13.57
N GLY A 186 -7.16 18.77 -12.27
CA GLY A 186 -6.47 19.96 -11.75
C GLY A 186 -4.94 19.93 -11.81
N LEU A 187 -4.34 18.76 -12.11
CA LEU A 187 -2.88 18.61 -12.31
C LEU A 187 -2.49 18.72 -13.79
N ARG A 188 -3.46 18.69 -14.71
CA ARG A 188 -3.20 18.90 -16.14
C ARG A 188 -2.78 20.34 -16.43
N PRO A 189 -2.11 20.61 -17.57
CA PRO A 189 -1.69 21.94 -17.95
C PRO A 189 -2.87 22.91 -18.00
N ARG A 190 -2.64 24.14 -17.53
CA ARG A 190 -3.62 25.22 -17.65
C ARG A 190 -3.67 25.63 -19.13
N ARG A 191 -4.86 25.52 -19.75
CA ARG A 191 -5.13 26.10 -21.07
C ARG A 191 -5.25 27.61 -21.01
#